data_AF-A0A1E7IL66-F1
#
_entry.id   AF-A0A1E7IL66-F1
#
_cell.length_a   1.000
_cell.length_b   1.000
_cell.length_c   1.000
_cell.angle_alpha   90.00
_cell.angle_beta   90.00
_cell.angle_gamma   90.00
#
_symmetry.space_group_name_H-M   'P 1'
#
loop_
_entity.id
_entity.type
_entity.pdbx_description
1 polymer ?
#
loop_
_entity_poly.entity_id
_entity_poly.type
_entity_poly.pdbx_seq_one_letter_code
_entity_poly.pdbx_strand_id
1 'polypeptide(L)'
;MRSNPDENNKYPSCFGMLDRVFPIGEEGFRSSPETCLECIHKTECLRSAMAGSGGLTVHEELVDRAYESGMIGFLGRWSKKKDLDRKIKAQKAKYKGR
;
A
#
# COMPACT_ATOMS: atom_id res chain seq x y z
N MET A 1 16.04 -27.74 -12.19
CA MET A 1 15.02 -27.70 -11.12
C MET A 1 14.47 -26.28 -11.02
N ARG A 2 13.36 -25.99 -11.72
CA ARG A 2 12.61 -24.73 -11.54
C ARG A 2 11.36 -25.09 -10.77
N SER A 3 11.41 -24.89 -9.46
CA SER A 3 10.31 -25.20 -8.56
C SER A 3 9.20 -24.17 -8.78
N ASN A 4 8.13 -24.58 -9.48
CA ASN A 4 6.82 -23.93 -9.40
C ASN A 4 6.27 -24.13 -7.98
N PRO A 5 5.77 -23.10 -7.32
CA PRO A 5 4.89 -23.30 -6.17
C PRO A 5 3.43 -23.07 -6.58
N ASP A 6 2.68 -24.16 -6.72
CA ASP A 6 1.22 -24.25 -6.45
C ASP A 6 0.79 -23.17 -5.43
N GLU A 7 -0.12 -22.24 -5.74
CA GLU A 7 -1.55 -22.43 -6.01
C GLU A 7 -2.30 -23.23 -4.92
N ASN A 8 -2.33 -22.76 -3.67
CA ASN A 8 -3.59 -22.53 -2.91
C ASN A 8 -3.46 -22.26 -1.39
N ASN A 9 -2.29 -22.37 -0.73
CA ASN A 9 -2.27 -22.13 0.73
C ASN A 9 -0.89 -21.74 1.30
N LYS A 10 -0.20 -20.76 0.69
CA LYS A 10 1.10 -20.27 1.18
C LYS A 10 1.05 -18.96 1.95
N TYR A 11 -0.02 -18.19 1.79
CA TYR A 11 -0.12 -16.89 2.42
C TYR A 11 -1.20 -16.93 3.49
N PRO A 12 -0.93 -16.36 4.68
CA PRO A 12 -1.96 -16.25 5.70
C PRO A 12 -3.11 -15.41 5.16
N SER A 13 -4.32 -15.62 5.68
CA SER A 13 -5.52 -14.89 5.24
C SER A 13 -5.36 -13.36 5.36
N CYS A 14 -4.48 -12.88 6.24
CA CYS A 14 -4.13 -11.48 6.43
C CYS A 14 -3.17 -10.89 5.37
N PHE A 15 -2.67 -11.68 4.42
CA PHE A 15 -1.67 -11.23 3.46
C PHE A 15 -2.22 -10.11 2.57
N GLY A 16 -1.47 -9.00 2.49
CA GLY A 16 -1.85 -7.85 1.68
C GLY A 16 -2.97 -6.97 2.27
N MET A 17 -3.50 -7.29 3.47
CA MET A 17 -4.46 -6.43 4.16
C MET A 17 -3.76 -5.22 4.77
N LEU A 18 -3.90 -4.06 4.12
CA LEU A 18 -3.25 -2.83 4.57
C LEU A 18 -3.64 -2.43 5.99
N ASP A 19 -4.93 -2.49 6.34
CA ASP A 19 -5.41 -2.08 7.67
C ASP A 19 -4.92 -2.99 8.80
N ARG A 20 -4.37 -4.17 8.46
CA ARG A 20 -3.84 -5.13 9.43
C ARG A 20 -2.32 -5.11 9.51
N VAL A 21 -1.65 -4.94 8.37
CA VAL A 21 -0.19 -4.95 8.25
C VAL A 21 0.40 -3.56 8.47
N PHE A 22 -0.38 -2.51 8.19
CA PHE A 22 0.01 -1.11 8.36
C PHE A 22 -1.19 -0.25 8.81
N PRO A 23 -1.79 -0.57 9.97
CA PRO A 23 -2.91 0.17 10.56
C PRO A 23 -2.54 1.62 10.88
N ILE A 24 -3.57 2.47 10.96
CA ILE A 24 -3.46 3.79 11.60
C ILE A 24 -3.43 3.55 13.12
N GLY A 25 -2.35 3.97 13.77
CA GLY A 25 -2.21 3.94 15.22
C GLY A 25 -2.99 5.08 15.89
N GLU A 26 -3.06 5.04 17.22
CA GLU A 26 -3.85 5.99 18.04
C GLU A 26 -3.41 7.45 17.85
N GLU A 27 -2.15 7.67 17.49
CA GLU A 27 -1.57 8.98 17.24
C GLU A 27 -1.81 9.50 15.80
N GLY A 28 -2.58 8.78 14.98
CA GLY A 28 -2.85 9.14 13.58
C GLY A 28 -1.68 8.84 12.62
N PHE A 29 -0.66 8.13 13.09
CA PHE A 29 0.44 7.63 12.26
C PHE A 29 0.28 6.15 11.97
N ARG A 30 0.65 5.74 10.76
CA ARG A 30 0.62 4.33 10.38
C ARG A 30 1.89 3.63 10.84
N SER A 31 1.72 2.49 11.50
CA SER A 31 2.81 1.70 12.07
C SER A 31 2.53 0.21 11.86
N SER A 32 3.57 -0.56 11.50
CA SER A 32 3.44 -2.02 11.38
C SER A 32 3.45 -2.64 12.78
N PRO A 33 2.47 -3.49 13.15
CA PRO A 33 2.46 -4.13 14.45
C PRO A 33 3.60 -5.14 14.56
N GLU A 34 4.08 -5.37 15.79
CA GLU A 34 5.21 -6.27 16.08
C GLU A 34 4.98 -7.70 15.53
N THR A 35 3.74 -8.17 15.61
CA THR A 35 3.32 -9.47 15.04
C THR A 35 3.54 -9.59 13.53
N CYS A 36 3.42 -8.48 12.79
CA CYS A 36 3.72 -8.46 11.36
C CYS A 36 5.22 -8.36 11.07
N LEU A 37 6.01 -7.80 11.99
CA LEU A 37 7.47 -7.70 11.87
C LEU A 37 8.18 -9.04 12.13
N GLU A 38 7.56 -9.93 12.91
CA GLU A 38 7.99 -11.31 13.14
C GLU A 38 7.61 -12.26 12.00
N CYS A 39 6.68 -11.86 11.14
CA CYS A 39 6.21 -12.68 10.04
C CYS A 39 7.28 -12.90 8.96
N ILE A 40 7.41 -14.14 8.50
CA ILE A 40 8.34 -14.54 7.43
C ILE A 40 8.05 -13.79 6.12
N HIS A 41 6.77 -13.51 5.85
CA HIS A 41 6.33 -12.84 4.63
C HIS A 41 6.22 -11.31 4.73
N LYS A 42 6.75 -10.69 5.80
CA LYS A 42 6.52 -9.26 6.11
C LYS A 42 6.80 -8.30 4.95
N THR A 43 7.90 -8.52 4.22
CA THR A 43 8.34 -7.65 3.13
C THR A 43 7.44 -7.78 1.90
N GLU A 44 7.11 -9.01 1.51
CA GLU A 44 6.23 -9.28 0.38
C GLU A 44 4.77 -8.88 0.68
N CYS A 45 4.32 -9.12 1.91
CA CYS A 45 3.00 -8.75 2.39
C CYS A 45 2.81 -7.23 2.37
N LEU A 46 3.77 -6.47 2.91
CA LEU A 46 3.72 -5.02 2.89
C LEU A 46 3.82 -4.47 1.47
N ARG A 47 4.69 -5.03 0.63
CA ARG A 47 4.81 -4.63 -0.78
C ARG A 47 3.51 -4.87 -1.54
N SER A 48 2.85 -6.00 -1.31
CA SER A 48 1.56 -6.32 -1.90
C SER A 48 0.45 -5.37 -1.42
N ALA A 49 0.38 -5.10 -0.12
CA ALA A 49 -0.55 -4.14 0.46
C ALA A 49 -0.36 -2.72 -0.12
N MET A 50 0.89 -2.27 -0.22
CA MET A 50 1.27 -0.97 -0.80
C MET A 50 1.00 -0.89 -2.31
N ALA A 51 1.11 -2.01 -3.02
CA ALA A 51 0.79 -2.08 -4.44
C ALA A 51 -0.72 -2.13 -4.70
N GLY A 52 -1.57 -2.37 -3.70
CA GLY A 52 -3.03 -2.39 -3.83
C GLY A 52 -3.69 -1.01 -3.77
N SER A 53 -5.01 -1.01 -3.80
CA SER A 53 -5.83 0.21 -3.72
C SER A 53 -5.61 0.99 -2.42
N GLY A 54 -5.47 0.30 -1.29
CA GLY A 54 -5.18 0.94 -0.02
C GLY A 54 -3.82 1.63 0.00
N GLY A 55 -2.79 1.02 -0.61
CA GLY A 55 -1.44 1.60 -0.65
C GLY A 55 -1.36 2.89 -1.46
N LEU A 56 -2.18 3.01 -2.51
CA LEU A 56 -2.31 4.26 -3.27
C LEU A 56 -2.87 5.40 -2.41
N THR A 57 -3.81 5.12 -1.50
CA THR A 57 -4.30 6.10 -0.52
C THR A 57 -3.21 6.53 0.45
N VAL A 58 -2.37 5.61 0.92
CA VAL A 58 -1.20 5.94 1.78
C VAL A 58 -0.22 6.86 1.05
N HIS A 59 0.00 6.63 -0.25
CA HIS A 59 0.83 7.52 -1.05
C HIS A 59 0.22 8.92 -1.20
N GLU A 60 -1.10 9.06 -1.26
CA GLU A 60 -1.75 10.37 -1.26
C GLU A 60 -1.56 11.10 0.07
N GLU A 61 -1.74 10.40 1.21
CA GLU A 61 -1.48 10.93 2.55
C GLU A 61 -0.02 11.43 2.70
N LEU A 62 0.94 10.70 2.14
CA LEU A 62 2.36 11.09 2.15
C LEU A 62 2.62 12.35 1.33
N VAL A 63 1.94 12.50 0.18
CA VAL A 63 2.04 13.71 -0.66
C VAL A 63 1.43 14.91 0.06
N ASP A 64 0.32 14.73 0.76
CA ASP A 64 -0.29 15.79 1.56
C ASP A 64 0.63 16.21 2.72
N ARG A 65 1.19 15.26 3.49
CA ARG A 65 2.18 15.58 4.53
C ARG A 65 3.41 16.33 3.99
N ALA A 66 3.93 15.92 2.83
CA ALA A 66 5.07 16.60 2.21
C ALA A 66 4.74 18.03 1.75
N TYR A 67 3.48 18.30 1.42
CA TYR A 67 3.01 19.64 1.08
C TYR A 67 2.85 20.49 2.33
N GLU A 68 2.24 19.94 3.39
CA GLU A 68 2.09 20.60 4.69
C GLU A 68 3.44 20.93 5.34
N SER A 69 4.45 20.06 5.19
CA SER A 69 5.82 20.32 5.65
C SER A 69 6.61 21.28 4.78
N GLY A 70 6.04 21.76 3.66
CA GLY A 70 6.70 22.65 2.71
C GLY A 70 7.77 21.99 1.83
N MET A 71 7.95 20.67 1.91
CA MET A 71 8.92 19.93 1.09
C MET A 71 8.56 19.91 -0.40
N ILE A 72 7.28 20.07 -0.74
CA ILE A 72 6.81 20.18 -2.12
C ILE A 72 5.89 21.40 -2.29
N GLY A 73 5.99 22.07 -3.43
CA GLY A 73 5.08 23.15 -3.81
C GLY A 73 3.76 22.65 -4.39
N PHE A 74 2.82 23.58 -4.64
CA PHE A 74 1.49 23.30 -5.18
C PHE A 74 1.49 22.45 -6.47
N LEU A 75 2.36 22.80 -7.43
CA LEU A 75 2.49 22.05 -8.69
C LEU A 75 3.01 20.62 -8.46
N GLY A 76 3.95 20.45 -7.54
CA GLY A 76 4.47 19.14 -7.16
C GLY A 76 3.40 18.26 -6.52
N ARG A 77 2.61 18.84 -5.60
CA ARG A 77 1.45 18.16 -5.00
C ARG A 77 0.43 17.75 -6.07
N TRP A 78 0.03 18.68 -6.93
CA TRP A 78 -0.98 18.44 -7.96
C TRP A 78 -0.53 17.35 -8.96
N SER A 79 0.71 17.44 -9.45
CA SER A 79 1.28 16.43 -10.36
C SER A 79 1.27 15.03 -9.74
N LYS A 80 1.74 14.91 -8.49
CA LYS A 80 1.76 13.62 -7.77
C LYS A 80 0.35 13.08 -7.53
N LYS A 81 -0.60 13.91 -7.09
CA LYS A 81 -2.01 13.49 -6.93
C LYS A 81 -2.64 13.04 -8.24
N LYS A 82 -2.35 13.70 -9.35
CA LYS A 82 -2.84 13.29 -10.67
C LYS A 82 -2.29 11.94 -11.12
N ASP A 83 -1.01 11.67 -10.87
CA ASP A 83 -0.42 10.35 -11.16
C ASP A 83 -1.06 9.23 -10.31
N LEU A 84 -1.31 9.50 -9.02
CA LEU A 84 -1.97 8.55 -8.12
C LEU A 84 -3.41 8.26 -8.56
N ASP A 85 -4.21 9.28 -8.88
CA ASP A 85 -5.58 9.10 -9.39
C ASP A 85 -5.61 8.24 -10.67
N ARG A 86 -4.65 8.45 -11.59
CA ARG A 86 -4.51 7.61 -12.80
C ARG A 86 -4.24 6.15 -12.45
N LYS A 87 -3.37 5.88 -11.48
CA LYS A 87 -3.05 4.51 -11.01
C LYS A 87 -4.25 3.85 -10.33
N ILE A 88 -4.99 4.59 -9.50
CA ILE A 88 -6.22 4.11 -8.86
C ILE A 88 -7.26 3.72 -9.92
N LYS A 89 -7.47 4.57 -10.93
CA LYS A 89 -8.39 4.28 -12.05
C LYS A 89 -7.97 3.05 -12.83
N ALA A 90 -6.68 2.90 -13.14
CA ALA A 90 -6.16 1.73 -13.83
C ALA A 90 -6.35 0.44 -13.01
N GLN A 91 -6.16 0.49 -11.68
CA GLN A 91 -6.44 -0.67 -10.80
C GLN A 91 -7.92 -1.02 -10.72
N LYS A 92 -8.80 -0.03 -10.58
CA LYS A 92 -10.25 -0.24 -10.59
C LYS A 92 -10.71 -0.88 -11.91
N ALA A 93 -10.16 -0.45 -13.04
CA ALA A 93 -10.44 -1.04 -14.34
C ALA A 93 -9.98 -2.51 -14.43
N LYS A 94 -8.79 -2.83 -13.88
CA LYS A 94 -8.30 -4.22 -13.80
C LYS A 94 -9.17 -5.13 -12.94
N TYR A 95 -9.71 -4.62 -11.82
CA TYR A 95 -10.58 -5.41 -10.94
C TYR A 95 -11.98 -5.63 -11.53
N LYS A 96 -12.51 -4.67 -12.30
CA LYS A 96 -13.84 -4.77 -12.95
C LYS A 96 -13.86 -5.70 -14.17
N GLY A 97 -12.70 -6.05 -14.73
CA GLY A 97 -12.56 -6.94 -15.88
C GLY A 97 -12.19 -8.40 -15.53
N ARG A 98 -12.21 -8.78 -14.25
CA ARG A 98 -11.90 -10.14 -13.77
C ARG A 98 -13.13 -10.81 -13.19
#